data_AF-A0A8R1DSM4-F1
#
_entry.id   AF-A0A8R1DSM4-F1
#
_cell.length_a   1.000
_cell.length_b   1.000
_cell.length_c   1.000
_cell.angle_alpha   90.00
_cell.angle_beta   90.00
_cell.angle_gamma   90.00
#
_symmetry.space_group_name_H-M   'P 1'
#
loop_
_entity.id
_entity.type
_entity.pdbx_description
1 polymer ?
#
loop_
_entity_poly.entity_id
_entity_poly.type
_entity_poly.pdbx_seq_one_letter_code
_entity_poly.pdbx_strand_id
1 'polypeptide(L)'
;MPKRGYNPSEEDSIPIVEKLYRENQESDFLGGGFCDDDDEVQERREQISEIRQKRADAAFSSQKAPDNCEKCDKELMDSWLWQRYNCPVCDACRDDKGEHKLLARTEVKNAYLLKDCDLDLRKPALRYWAKKNPHNPRYGDMKLYLKCQVEARVLEVHGSLEDLELKKELREQTKEVRSEKRFEKKLKDLRQQIRGTTGVKVDIGKHVHNFGPETHVKEDTWKKTCRTCDYEEVFEKL
;
A
#
# COMPACT_ATOMS: atom_id res chain seq x y z
N MET A 1 -11.42 57.54 15.85
CA MET A 1 -10.56 56.63 15.04
C MET A 1 -11.21 56.42 13.68
N PRO A 2 -10.54 56.70 12.56
CA PRO A 2 -11.12 56.53 11.23
C PRO A 2 -11.19 55.04 10.86
N LYS A 3 -12.30 54.63 10.22
CA LYS A 3 -12.55 53.25 9.77
C LYS A 3 -11.57 52.90 8.64
N ARG A 4 -10.80 51.81 8.80
CA ARG A 4 -9.93 51.27 7.74
C ARG A 4 -10.82 50.75 6.61
N GLY A 5 -10.74 51.37 5.42
CA GLY A 5 -11.28 50.80 4.19
C GLY A 5 -10.44 49.61 3.76
N TYR A 6 -11.09 48.50 3.41
CA TYR A 6 -10.44 47.37 2.74
C TYR A 6 -10.15 47.79 1.30
N ASN A 7 -8.87 47.90 0.95
CA ASN A 7 -8.42 48.03 -0.43
C ASN A 7 -8.19 46.60 -0.96
N PRO A 8 -9.00 46.08 -1.90
CA PRO A 8 -8.75 44.79 -2.51
C PRO A 8 -7.44 44.83 -3.30
N SER A 9 -6.64 43.78 -3.21
CA SER A 9 -5.48 43.56 -4.10
C SER A 9 -5.95 43.36 -5.54
N GLU A 10 -5.11 43.65 -6.53
CA GLU A 10 -5.45 43.59 -7.97
C GLU A 10 -6.01 42.21 -8.42
N GLU A 11 -5.69 41.14 -7.68
CA GLU A 11 -6.19 39.77 -7.89
C GLU A 11 -7.67 39.55 -7.50
N ASP A 12 -8.22 40.41 -6.64
CA ASP A 12 -9.63 40.39 -6.21
C ASP A 12 -10.55 41.14 -7.19
N SER A 13 -9.98 41.93 -8.11
CA SER A 13 -10.73 42.67 -9.13
C SER A 13 -11.02 41.89 -10.41
N ILE A 14 -10.44 40.70 -10.57
CA ILE A 14 -10.62 39.88 -11.78
C ILE A 14 -11.98 39.16 -11.70
N PRO A 15 -12.90 39.40 -12.66
CA PRO A 15 -14.19 38.76 -12.70
C PRO A 15 -14.06 37.23 -12.66
N ILE A 16 -14.93 36.56 -11.89
CA ILE A 16 -14.96 35.10 -11.77
C ILE A 16 -14.99 34.40 -13.14
N VAL A 17 -15.63 35.03 -14.13
CA VAL A 17 -15.73 34.52 -15.51
C VAL A 17 -14.35 34.48 -16.19
N GLU A 18 -13.49 35.45 -15.92
CA GLU A 18 -12.14 35.51 -16.48
C GLU A 18 -11.19 34.51 -15.80
N LYS A 19 -11.40 34.23 -14.50
CA LYS A 19 -10.73 33.12 -13.80
C LYS A 19 -11.08 31.76 -14.42
N LEU A 20 -12.37 31.52 -14.67
CA LEU A 20 -12.85 30.29 -15.31
C LEU A 20 -12.41 30.15 -16.77
N TYR A 21 -12.28 31.26 -17.51
CA TYR A 21 -11.75 31.27 -18.87
C TYR A 21 -10.25 30.96 -18.91
N ARG A 22 -9.48 31.47 -17.94
CA ARG A 22 -8.04 31.18 -17.81
C ARG A 22 -7.77 29.73 -17.39
N GLU A 23 -8.65 29.14 -16.58
CA GLU A 23 -8.60 27.73 -16.19
C GLU A 23 -8.90 26.76 -17.35
N ASN A 24 -9.71 27.18 -18.33
CA ASN A 24 -10.19 26.33 -19.43
C ASN A 24 -9.53 26.62 -20.79
N GLN A 25 -8.64 27.60 -20.89
CA GLN A 25 -7.77 27.70 -22.05
C GLN A 25 -6.70 26.61 -21.97
N GLU A 26 -6.52 25.88 -23.08
CA GLU A 26 -5.32 25.08 -23.32
C GLU A 26 -4.15 26.05 -23.44
N SER A 27 -3.68 26.50 -22.29
CA SER A 27 -2.50 27.32 -22.16
C SER A 27 -1.30 26.48 -22.59
N ASP A 28 -0.29 27.15 -23.13
CA ASP A 28 1.05 26.62 -23.44
C ASP A 28 1.73 25.89 -22.24
N PHE A 29 1.06 25.85 -21.08
CA PHE A 29 1.24 25.01 -19.91
C PHE A 29 1.19 23.49 -20.18
N LEU A 30 0.48 23.04 -21.22
CA LEU A 30 0.44 21.62 -21.63
C LEU A 30 1.78 21.14 -22.23
N GLY A 31 2.73 22.05 -22.50
CA GLY A 31 4.08 21.78 -22.98
C GLY A 31 5.19 21.83 -21.91
N GLY A 32 4.86 21.79 -20.61
CA GLY A 32 5.88 21.72 -19.55
C GLY A 32 6.56 23.05 -19.22
N GLY A 33 5.76 24.09 -18.93
CA GLY A 33 6.26 25.38 -18.43
C GLY A 33 6.51 25.38 -16.92
N PHE A 34 7.67 25.89 -16.52
CA PHE A 34 8.05 26.21 -15.14
C PHE A 34 7.31 27.50 -14.73
N CYS A 35 6.38 27.43 -13.79
CA CYS A 35 5.64 28.58 -13.27
C CYS A 35 6.26 29.06 -11.95
N ASP A 36 6.47 30.37 -11.77
CA ASP A 36 7.05 30.96 -10.55
C ASP A 36 6.23 30.63 -9.28
N ASP A 37 4.92 30.38 -9.42
CA ASP A 37 4.05 29.90 -8.33
C ASP A 37 4.48 28.53 -7.75
N ASP A 38 5.12 27.67 -8.55
CA ASP A 38 5.61 26.37 -8.07
C ASP A 38 6.82 26.52 -7.11
N ASP A 39 7.63 27.56 -7.29
CA ASP A 39 8.83 27.82 -6.49
C ASP A 39 8.47 28.40 -5.12
N GLU A 40 7.55 29.37 -5.04
CA GLU A 40 7.08 29.92 -3.76
C GLU A 40 6.40 28.85 -2.88
N VAL A 41 5.62 27.96 -3.51
CA VAL A 41 4.97 26.84 -2.81
C VAL A 41 6.00 25.86 -2.26
N GLN A 42 7.10 25.62 -2.99
CA GLN A 42 8.18 24.76 -2.54
C GLN A 42 8.92 25.35 -1.33
N GLU A 43 9.27 26.64 -1.37
CA GLU A 43 9.91 27.33 -0.24
C GLU A 43 9.04 27.29 1.01
N ARG A 44 7.73 27.53 0.88
CA ARG A 44 6.79 27.46 2.01
C ARG A 44 6.78 26.05 2.63
N ARG A 45 6.82 24.99 1.80
CA ARG A 45 6.89 23.61 2.30
C ARG A 45 8.19 23.34 3.04
N GLU A 46 9.31 23.87 2.57
CA GLU A 46 10.61 23.76 3.20
C GLU A 46 10.63 24.44 4.58
N GLN A 47 10.15 25.68 4.67
CA GLN A 47 10.00 26.38 5.94
C GLN A 47 9.13 25.60 6.94
N ILE A 48 7.99 25.03 6.50
CA ILE A 48 7.13 24.21 7.36
C ILE A 48 7.87 22.95 7.84
N SER A 49 8.63 22.30 6.97
CA SER A 49 9.40 21.10 7.32
C SER A 49 10.49 21.39 8.36
N GLU A 50 11.23 22.48 8.19
CA GLU A 50 12.27 22.91 9.11
C GLU A 50 11.70 23.30 10.47
N ILE A 51 10.59 24.05 10.50
CA ILE A 51 9.92 24.40 11.75
C ILE A 51 9.46 23.15 12.50
N ARG A 52 8.92 22.15 11.79
CA ARG A 52 8.53 20.87 12.40
C ARG A 52 9.72 20.12 12.98
N GLN A 53 10.84 20.08 12.26
CA GLN A 53 12.04 19.42 12.75
C GLN A 53 12.63 20.16 13.97
N LYS A 54 12.74 21.49 13.92
CA LYS A 54 13.18 22.31 15.06
C LYS A 54 12.31 22.12 16.30
N ARG A 55 10.97 22.02 16.13
CA ARG A 55 10.06 21.71 17.24
C ARG A 55 10.27 20.31 17.80
N ALA A 56 10.47 19.32 16.93
CA ALA A 56 10.78 17.96 17.35
C ALA A 56 12.10 17.91 18.13
N ASP A 57 13.15 18.57 17.65
CA ASP A 57 14.44 18.63 18.32
C ASP A 57 14.38 19.40 19.66
N ALA A 58 13.62 20.50 19.71
CA ALA A 58 13.43 21.29 20.93
C ALA A 58 12.75 20.49 22.06
N ALA A 59 11.82 19.58 21.74
CA ALA A 59 11.16 18.74 22.73
C ALA A 59 12.12 17.81 23.50
N PHE A 60 13.30 17.53 22.92
CA PHE A 60 14.31 16.62 23.49
C PHE A 60 15.61 17.33 23.90
N SER A 61 15.74 18.63 23.66
CA SER A 61 16.89 19.47 24.04
C SER A 61 17.12 19.57 25.56
N SER A 62 16.14 19.14 26.37
CA SER A 62 16.26 19.09 27.82
C SER A 62 17.22 18.01 28.35
N GLN A 63 17.60 17.04 27.52
CA GLN A 63 18.53 15.97 27.90
C GLN A 63 19.99 16.45 27.75
N LYS A 64 20.75 16.38 28.85
CA LYS A 64 22.19 16.68 28.83
C LYS A 64 22.94 15.57 28.08
N ALA A 65 23.94 15.97 27.30
CA ALA A 65 24.89 15.05 26.70
C ALA A 65 25.62 14.27 27.80
N PRO A 66 25.74 12.94 27.69
CA PRO A 66 26.63 12.20 28.56
C PRO A 66 28.07 12.59 28.26
N ASP A 67 28.92 12.51 29.28
CA ASP A 67 30.31 12.96 29.19
C ASP A 67 31.17 12.04 28.32
N ASN A 68 30.79 10.77 28.14
CA ASN A 68 31.59 9.76 27.45
C ASN A 68 30.80 9.04 26.34
N CYS A 69 31.52 8.63 25.30
CA CYS A 69 31.02 7.82 24.20
C CYS A 69 30.83 6.36 24.63
N GLU A 70 29.67 5.77 24.35
CA GLU A 70 29.31 4.39 24.72
C GLU A 70 30.24 3.31 24.12
N LYS A 71 30.93 3.61 23.00
CA LYS A 71 31.80 2.63 22.31
C LYS A 71 33.28 2.74 22.64
N CYS A 72 33.77 3.95 22.92
CA CYS A 72 35.21 4.17 23.11
C CYS A 72 35.57 4.87 24.41
N ASP A 73 34.58 5.20 25.25
CA ASP A 73 34.70 5.85 26.55
C ASP A 73 35.45 7.20 26.54
N LYS A 74 35.69 7.76 25.35
CA LYS A 74 36.27 9.10 25.18
C LYS A 74 35.23 10.17 25.44
N GLU A 75 35.69 11.36 25.80
CA GLU A 75 34.84 12.53 25.98
C GLU A 75 33.94 12.76 24.76
N LEU A 76 32.63 12.72 24.98
CA LEU A 76 31.62 12.90 23.95
C LEU A 76 31.37 14.40 23.77
N MET A 77 32.06 14.99 22.80
CA MET A 77 31.77 16.35 22.34
C MET A 77 30.52 16.38 21.45
N ASP A 78 30.36 17.43 20.64
CA ASP A 78 29.32 17.55 19.62
C ASP A 78 29.39 16.41 18.60
N SER A 79 28.62 15.34 18.80
CA SER A 79 28.47 14.26 17.83
C SER A 79 27.20 14.41 17.00
N TRP A 80 27.28 13.99 15.73
CA TRP A 80 26.14 14.08 14.82
C TRP A 80 24.96 13.21 15.29
N LEU A 81 25.27 12.03 15.83
CA LEU A 81 24.29 11.08 16.36
C LEU A 81 23.63 11.59 17.63
N TRP A 82 24.38 12.28 18.49
CA TRP A 82 23.83 12.91 19.68
C TRP A 82 22.85 14.01 19.31
N GLN A 83 23.28 14.96 18.46
CA GLN A 83 22.45 16.09 18.06
C GLN A 83 21.11 15.68 17.44
N ARG A 84 21.07 14.62 16.62
CA ARG A 84 19.87 14.21 15.88
C ARG A 84 19.07 13.07 16.50
N TYR A 85 19.71 12.18 17.25
CA TYR A 85 19.08 10.98 17.77
C TYR A 85 19.24 10.80 19.29
N ASN A 86 19.99 11.66 19.99
CA ASN A 86 20.39 11.48 21.41
C ASN A 86 21.08 10.13 21.64
N CYS A 87 21.82 9.66 20.62
CA CYS A 87 22.62 8.43 20.73
C CYS A 87 24.04 8.82 21.15
N PRO A 88 24.57 8.30 22.28
CA PRO A 88 25.83 8.74 22.88
C PRO A 88 27.05 8.11 22.21
N VAL A 89 27.17 8.30 20.89
CA VAL A 89 28.24 7.74 20.07
C VAL A 89 28.96 8.86 19.34
N CYS A 90 30.29 8.87 19.43
CA CYS A 90 31.12 9.85 18.73
C CYS A 90 31.19 9.53 17.23
N ASP A 91 31.50 10.53 16.40
CA ASP A 91 31.53 10.36 14.94
C ASP A 91 32.59 9.35 14.46
N ALA A 92 33.65 9.14 15.24
CA ALA A 92 34.66 8.11 14.94
C ALA A 92 34.15 6.67 15.16
N CYS A 93 33.19 6.48 16.07
CA CYS A 93 32.59 5.19 16.38
C CYS A 93 31.27 4.96 15.64
N ARG A 94 30.84 5.95 14.84
CA ARG A 94 29.65 5.85 14.00
C ARG A 94 29.86 4.80 12.91
N ASP A 95 28.89 3.91 12.81
CA ASP A 95 28.87 2.82 11.83
C ASP A 95 27.62 2.93 10.96
N ASP A 96 27.79 3.55 9.79
CA ASP A 96 26.71 3.81 8.85
C ASP A 96 26.13 2.54 8.20
N LYS A 97 26.86 1.42 8.23
CA LYS A 97 26.42 0.16 7.60
C LYS A 97 25.83 -0.84 8.59
N GLY A 98 26.31 -0.84 9.82
CA GLY A 98 25.84 -1.73 10.88
C GLY A 98 24.77 -1.09 11.75
N GLU A 99 25.11 -0.86 13.02
CA GLU A 99 24.16 -0.47 14.09
C GLU A 99 23.58 0.92 13.91
N HIS A 100 24.33 1.86 13.34
CA HIS A 100 23.92 3.25 13.16
C HIS A 100 23.38 3.52 11.76
N LYS A 101 23.01 2.47 11.02
CA LYS A 101 22.36 2.60 9.72
C LYS A 101 21.05 3.38 9.86
N LEU A 102 20.85 4.34 8.96
CA LEU A 102 19.61 5.09 8.85
C LEU A 102 18.61 4.32 7.98
N LEU A 103 17.40 4.12 8.49
CA LEU A 103 16.34 3.38 7.85
C LEU A 103 15.17 4.31 7.52
N ALA A 104 14.64 4.21 6.31
CA ALA A 104 13.44 4.96 5.93
C ALA A 104 12.22 4.45 6.70
N ARG A 105 11.25 5.31 7.00
CA ARG A 105 10.00 4.93 7.67
C ARG A 105 9.31 3.72 7.03
N THR A 106 9.30 3.64 5.69
CA THR A 106 8.74 2.51 4.95
C THR A 106 9.53 1.23 5.14
N GLU A 107 10.86 1.31 5.13
CA GLU A 107 11.77 0.19 5.41
C GLU A 107 11.54 -0.32 6.84
N VAL A 108 11.46 0.56 7.84
CA VAL A 108 11.17 0.20 9.23
C VAL A 108 9.84 -0.56 9.36
N LYS A 109 8.77 -0.02 8.79
CA LYS A 109 7.43 -0.66 8.86
C LYS A 109 7.39 -2.02 8.16
N ASN A 110 8.10 -2.17 7.05
CA ASN A 110 8.10 -3.41 6.29
C ASN A 110 9.03 -4.47 6.90
N ALA A 111 10.25 -4.08 7.25
CA ALA A 111 11.28 -4.98 7.78
C ALA A 111 11.02 -5.38 9.23
N TYR A 112 10.46 -4.48 10.05
CA TYR A 112 10.25 -4.74 11.47
C TYR A 112 8.77 -4.88 11.88
N LEU A 113 7.84 -4.84 10.92
CA LEU A 113 6.39 -4.99 11.15
C LEU A 113 5.79 -3.98 12.15
N LEU A 114 6.47 -2.84 12.36
CA LEU A 114 6.00 -1.77 13.24
C LEU A 114 4.86 -0.96 12.59
N LYS A 115 3.92 -0.50 13.42
CA LYS A 115 2.82 0.38 12.99
C LYS A 115 3.18 1.85 13.22
N ASP A 116 2.43 2.75 12.60
CA ASP A 116 2.65 4.20 12.77
C ASP A 116 2.47 4.66 14.23
N CYS A 117 1.57 4.03 14.98
CA CYS A 117 1.40 4.30 16.41
C CYS A 117 2.62 3.91 17.25
N ASP A 118 3.35 2.86 16.85
CA ASP A 118 4.54 2.40 17.56
C ASP A 118 5.72 3.36 17.35
N LEU A 119 5.73 4.09 16.23
CA LEU A 119 6.76 5.09 15.91
C LEU A 119 6.45 6.47 16.50
N ASP A 120 5.21 6.96 16.32
CA ASP A 120 4.85 8.35 16.60
C ASP A 120 4.19 8.56 17.99
N LEU A 121 3.45 7.58 18.51
CA LEU A 121 2.62 7.76 19.72
C LEU A 121 3.23 7.12 20.98
N ARG A 122 3.90 5.97 20.84
CA ARG A 122 4.54 5.30 21.97
C ARG A 122 5.66 6.15 22.54
N LYS A 123 5.66 6.30 23.86
CA LYS A 123 6.67 7.05 24.61
C LYS A 123 7.85 6.13 24.96
N PRO A 124 9.11 6.59 24.82
CA PRO A 124 9.53 7.85 24.21
C PRO A 124 9.32 7.83 22.68
N ALA A 125 8.92 8.95 22.10
CA ALA A 125 8.74 9.03 20.64
C ALA A 125 10.10 8.92 19.95
N LEU A 126 10.19 8.11 18.88
CA LEU A 126 11.44 7.91 18.16
C LEU A 126 11.85 9.16 17.39
N ARG A 127 13.11 9.59 17.56
CA ARG A 127 13.68 10.69 16.79
C ARG A 127 13.89 10.26 15.35
N TYR A 128 13.71 11.20 14.43
CA TYR A 128 13.93 10.97 13.01
C TYR A 128 14.60 12.18 12.38
N TRP A 129 15.36 11.93 11.32
CA TRP A 129 15.88 12.97 10.45
C TRP A 129 15.00 13.08 9.20
N ALA A 130 14.44 14.25 8.97
CA ALA A 130 13.68 14.55 7.76
C ALA A 130 14.64 14.89 6.60
N LYS A 131 14.47 14.23 5.45
CA LYS A 131 15.20 14.50 4.21
C LYS A 131 14.22 14.55 3.04
N LYS A 132 14.51 15.36 2.02
CA LYS A 132 13.72 15.37 0.78
C LYS A 132 13.68 13.99 0.15
N ASN A 133 12.53 13.65 -0.43
CA ASN A 133 12.35 12.37 -1.08
C ASN A 133 13.21 12.32 -2.37
N PRO A 134 14.11 11.33 -2.52
CA PRO A 134 15.02 11.26 -3.67
C PRO A 134 14.30 11.04 -5.01
N HIS A 135 13.08 10.49 -5.01
CA HIS A 135 12.32 10.28 -6.24
C HIS A 135 11.65 11.56 -6.74
N ASN A 136 11.09 12.37 -5.83
CA ASN A 136 10.49 13.65 -6.18
C ASN A 136 10.52 14.58 -4.96
N PRO A 137 11.21 15.74 -5.04
CA PRO A 137 11.28 16.68 -3.92
C PRO A 137 9.93 17.31 -3.56
N ARG A 138 8.94 17.27 -4.47
CA ARG A 138 7.57 17.74 -4.21
C ARG A 138 6.77 16.77 -3.32
N TYR A 139 7.20 15.52 -3.16
CA TYR A 139 6.58 14.59 -2.23
C TYR A 139 6.91 14.96 -0.79
N GLY A 140 6.13 14.41 0.16
CA GLY A 140 6.41 14.59 1.58
C GLY A 140 7.81 14.12 1.95
N ASP A 141 8.42 14.81 2.92
CA ASP A 141 9.78 14.50 3.38
C ASP A 141 9.87 13.07 3.91
N MET A 142 10.94 12.39 3.52
CA MET A 142 11.29 11.08 4.03
C MET A 142 11.81 11.21 5.47
N LYS A 143 11.25 10.39 6.37
CA LYS A 143 11.73 10.26 7.75
C LYS A 143 12.72 9.11 7.85
N LEU A 144 13.91 9.39 8.36
CA LEU A 144 14.99 8.44 8.59
C LEU A 144 15.16 8.18 10.09
N TYR A 145 14.98 6.92 10.49
CA TYR A 145 15.13 6.45 11.87
C TYR A 145 16.47 5.73 12.04
N LEU A 146 17.02 5.75 13.25
CA LEU A 146 18.26 5.05 13.57
C LEU A 146 17.97 3.56 13.86
N LYS A 147 18.71 2.64 13.22
CA LYS A 147 18.46 1.20 13.32
C LYS A 147 18.49 0.69 14.77
N CYS A 148 19.48 1.05 15.57
CA CYS A 148 19.56 0.60 16.97
C CYS A 148 18.32 1.03 17.81
N GLN A 149 17.78 2.23 17.60
CA GLN A 149 16.57 2.69 18.28
C GLN A 149 15.32 1.94 17.82
N VAL A 150 15.26 1.60 16.53
CA VAL A 150 14.18 0.79 15.96
C VAL A 150 14.21 -0.62 16.56
N GLU A 151 15.39 -1.23 16.68
CA GLU A 151 15.54 -2.57 17.27
C GLU A 151 15.13 -2.60 18.74
N ALA A 152 15.48 -1.58 19.52
CA ALA A 152 14.98 -1.43 20.89
C ALA A 152 13.44 -1.33 20.93
N ARG A 153 12.84 -0.52 20.06
CA ARG A 153 11.37 -0.39 19.95
C ARG A 153 10.70 -1.70 19.50
N VAL A 154 11.39 -2.49 18.69
CA VAL A 154 10.90 -3.81 18.25
C VAL A 154 10.84 -4.77 19.42
N LEU A 155 11.87 -4.82 20.26
CA LEU A 155 11.86 -5.62 21.48
C LEU A 155 10.72 -5.19 22.41
N GLU A 156 10.44 -3.90 22.54
CA GLU A 156 9.30 -3.40 23.34
C GLU A 156 7.92 -3.82 22.77
N VAL A 157 7.77 -3.87 21.45
CA VAL A 157 6.47 -4.13 20.79
C VAL A 157 6.22 -5.62 20.58
N HIS A 158 7.26 -6.36 20.20
CA HIS A 158 7.18 -7.77 19.87
C HIS A 158 7.63 -8.69 21.00
N GLY A 159 8.37 -8.18 22.00
CA GLY A 159 8.92 -8.95 23.11
C GLY A 159 10.26 -9.58 22.74
N SER A 160 10.27 -10.41 21.70
CA SER A 160 11.47 -11.12 21.22
C SER A 160 11.69 -10.92 19.72
N LEU A 161 12.93 -11.13 19.26
CA LEU A 161 13.24 -11.16 17.83
C LEU A 161 12.64 -12.40 17.15
N GLU A 162 12.58 -13.52 17.87
CA GLU A 162 11.96 -14.77 17.39
C GLU A 162 10.47 -14.57 17.07
N ASP A 163 9.72 -13.86 17.92
CA ASP A 163 8.31 -13.54 17.67
C ASP A 163 8.10 -12.68 16.41
N LEU A 164 9.07 -11.84 16.08
CA LEU A 164 9.03 -11.04 14.86
C LEU A 164 9.26 -11.90 13.63
N GLU A 165 10.19 -12.85 13.70
CA GLU A 165 10.46 -13.82 12.63
C GLU A 165 9.24 -14.71 12.38
N LEU A 166 8.65 -15.28 13.43
CA LEU A 166 7.41 -16.08 13.33
C LEU A 166 6.27 -15.26 12.68
N LYS A 167 6.10 -13.99 13.06
CA LYS A 167 5.09 -13.11 12.45
C LYS A 167 5.37 -12.82 10.98
N LYS A 168 6.63 -12.76 10.54
CA LYS A 168 7.00 -12.62 9.14
C LYS A 168 6.66 -13.87 8.35
N GLU A 169 7.03 -15.04 8.85
CA GLU A 169 6.72 -16.32 8.21
C GLU A 169 5.20 -16.51 8.05
N LEU A 170 4.41 -16.23 9.09
CA LEU A 170 2.95 -16.27 9.00
C LEU A 170 2.40 -15.27 7.96
N ARG A 171 3.02 -14.10 7.81
CA ARG A 171 2.62 -13.11 6.80
C ARG A 171 2.96 -13.59 5.39
N GLU A 172 4.06 -14.30 5.21
CA GLU A 172 4.45 -14.89 3.93
C GLU A 172 3.55 -16.05 3.54
N GLN A 173 3.31 -16.99 4.44
CA GLN A 173 2.35 -18.09 4.24
C GLN A 173 0.95 -17.57 3.91
N THR A 174 0.45 -16.56 4.64
CA THR A 174 -0.87 -15.99 4.33
C THR A 174 -0.89 -15.24 3.00
N LYS A 175 0.23 -14.65 2.57
CA LYS A 175 0.36 -14.02 1.25
C LYS A 175 0.33 -15.08 0.15
N GLU A 176 1.02 -16.19 0.32
CA GLU A 176 1.05 -17.33 -0.61
C GLU A 176 -0.34 -17.94 -0.79
N VAL A 177 -1.01 -18.28 0.32
CA VAL A 177 -2.40 -18.78 0.29
C VAL A 177 -3.34 -17.78 -0.39
N ARG A 178 -3.16 -16.47 -0.17
CA ARG A 178 -3.95 -15.43 -0.84
C ARG A 178 -3.61 -15.31 -2.32
N SER A 179 -2.38 -15.57 -2.76
CA SER A 179 -2.03 -15.61 -4.19
C SER A 179 -2.61 -16.84 -4.87
N GLU A 180 -2.54 -18.01 -4.25
CA GLU A 180 -3.12 -19.26 -4.76
C GLU A 180 -4.63 -19.11 -4.97
N LYS A 181 -5.36 -18.67 -3.94
CA LYS A 181 -6.81 -18.42 -4.05
C LYS A 181 -7.16 -17.41 -5.13
N ARG A 182 -6.32 -16.38 -5.32
CA ARG A 182 -6.51 -15.39 -6.40
C ARG A 182 -6.27 -16.01 -7.77
N PHE A 183 -5.31 -16.90 -7.90
CA PHE A 183 -5.02 -17.63 -9.13
C PHE A 183 -6.14 -18.63 -9.46
N GLU A 184 -6.59 -19.42 -8.50
CA GLU A 184 -7.73 -20.33 -8.66
C GLU A 184 -9.00 -19.60 -9.07
N LYS A 185 -9.29 -18.45 -8.46
CA LYS A 185 -10.41 -17.60 -8.86
C LYS A 185 -10.29 -17.15 -10.32
N LYS A 186 -9.12 -16.65 -10.74
CA LYS A 186 -8.87 -16.26 -12.14
C LYS A 186 -9.05 -17.43 -13.11
N LEU A 187 -8.59 -18.63 -12.74
CA LEU A 187 -8.80 -19.83 -13.56
C LEU A 187 -10.27 -20.22 -13.67
N LYS A 188 -11.03 -20.12 -12.58
CA LYS A 188 -12.47 -20.38 -12.58
C LYS A 188 -13.21 -19.37 -13.46
N ASP A 189 -12.87 -18.08 -13.34
CA ASP A 189 -13.46 -17.01 -14.15
C ASP A 189 -13.14 -17.21 -15.63
N LEU A 190 -11.90 -17.57 -15.98
CA LEU A 190 -11.49 -17.92 -17.34
C LEU A 190 -12.27 -19.12 -17.90
N ARG A 191 -12.42 -20.19 -17.11
CA ARG A 191 -13.23 -21.36 -17.50
C ARG A 191 -14.68 -20.99 -17.74
N GLN A 192 -15.24 -20.08 -16.94
CA GLN A 192 -16.60 -19.59 -17.12
C GLN A 192 -16.74 -18.77 -18.41
N GLN A 193 -15.77 -17.90 -18.73
CA GLN A 193 -15.75 -17.14 -19.98
C GLN A 193 -15.69 -18.05 -21.21
N ILE A 194 -14.83 -19.08 -21.19
CA ILE A 194 -14.73 -20.06 -22.30
C ILE A 194 -16.04 -20.86 -22.46
N ARG A 195 -16.69 -21.26 -21.35
CA ARG A 195 -17.98 -21.95 -21.40
C ARG A 195 -19.13 -21.03 -21.81
N GLY A 196 -18.99 -19.71 -21.69
CA GLY A 196 -20.04 -18.72 -21.98
C GLY A 196 -20.46 -18.61 -23.45
N THR A 197 -19.67 -19.16 -24.39
CA THR A 197 -20.01 -19.22 -25.83
C THR A 197 -20.54 -20.59 -26.29
N THR A 198 -20.28 -21.65 -25.53
CA THR A 198 -20.73 -23.04 -25.82
C THR A 198 -21.85 -23.50 -24.88
N GLY A 199 -22.09 -22.77 -23.80
CA GLY A 199 -23.11 -23.01 -22.78
C GLY A 199 -24.47 -22.43 -23.13
N VAL A 200 -24.85 -22.40 -24.40
CA VAL A 200 -26.27 -22.54 -24.73
C VAL A 200 -26.62 -23.90 -24.15
N LYS A 201 -27.35 -23.91 -23.03
CA LYS A 201 -28.06 -25.11 -22.61
C LYS A 201 -29.03 -25.39 -23.74
N VAL A 202 -28.58 -26.21 -24.70
CA VAL A 202 -29.50 -26.85 -25.61
C VAL A 202 -30.30 -27.73 -24.68
N ASP A 203 -31.46 -27.23 -24.25
CA ASP A 203 -32.52 -28.08 -23.77
C ASP A 203 -32.88 -28.96 -24.97
N ILE A 204 -32.09 -30.02 -25.17
CA ILE A 204 -32.49 -31.18 -25.94
C ILE A 204 -33.61 -31.75 -25.08
N GLY A 205 -34.80 -31.19 -25.25
CA GLY A 205 -36.00 -31.58 -24.53
C GLY A 205 -36.04 -33.08 -24.57
N LYS A 206 -36.08 -33.72 -23.39
CA LYS A 206 -36.12 -35.17 -23.30
C LYS A 206 -37.24 -35.64 -24.21
N HIS A 207 -36.90 -36.33 -25.29
CA HIS A 207 -37.89 -36.81 -26.24
C HIS A 207 -38.77 -37.81 -25.50
N VAL A 208 -40.05 -37.45 -25.29
CA VAL A 208 -41.01 -38.36 -24.68
C VAL A 208 -41.50 -39.29 -25.78
N HIS A 209 -41.05 -40.55 -25.75
CA HIS A 209 -41.42 -41.54 -26.75
C HIS A 209 -42.91 -41.86 -26.67
N ASN A 210 -43.65 -41.60 -27.75
CA ASN A 210 -45.02 -42.08 -27.93
C ASN A 210 -44.99 -43.33 -28.82
N PHE A 211 -45.19 -44.50 -28.22
CA PHE A 211 -45.12 -45.80 -28.91
C PHE A 211 -46.42 -46.12 -29.67
N GLY A 212 -46.28 -46.58 -30.91
CA GLY A 212 -47.38 -47.02 -31.77
C GLY A 212 -47.86 -48.44 -31.46
N PRO A 213 -48.78 -48.98 -32.28
CA PRO A 213 -49.31 -50.33 -32.09
C PRO A 213 -48.20 -51.38 -32.15
N GLU A 214 -48.31 -52.38 -31.28
CA GLU A 214 -47.31 -53.42 -31.13
C GLU A 214 -47.38 -54.41 -32.30
N THR A 215 -46.23 -54.79 -32.83
CA THR A 215 -46.09 -55.78 -33.90
C THR A 215 -45.48 -57.05 -33.33
N HIS A 216 -46.15 -58.17 -33.56
CA HIS A 216 -45.65 -59.50 -33.19
C HIS A 216 -44.60 -59.94 -34.19
N VAL A 217 -43.41 -60.31 -33.72
CA VAL A 217 -42.33 -60.75 -34.60
C VAL A 217 -42.18 -62.26 -34.56
N LYS A 218 -42.02 -62.88 -33.37
CA LYS A 218 -41.94 -64.34 -33.18
C LYS A 218 -42.28 -64.74 -31.74
N GLU A 219 -42.86 -65.93 -31.58
CA GLU A 219 -43.19 -66.61 -30.30
C GLU A 219 -43.74 -65.64 -29.24
N ASP A 220 -42.90 -65.18 -28.30
CA ASP A 220 -43.27 -64.26 -27.21
C ASP A 220 -42.64 -62.86 -27.31
N THR A 221 -41.96 -62.56 -28.43
CA THR A 221 -41.27 -61.29 -28.68
C THR A 221 -42.14 -60.29 -29.45
N TRP A 222 -42.40 -59.15 -28.82
CA TRP A 222 -43.17 -58.04 -29.36
C TRP A 222 -42.27 -56.83 -29.62
N LYS A 223 -42.59 -56.05 -30.65
CA LYS A 223 -41.89 -54.81 -30.98
C LYS A 223 -42.85 -53.63 -31.02
N LYS A 224 -42.50 -52.54 -30.37
CA LYS A 224 -43.21 -51.25 -30.45
C LYS A 224 -42.25 -50.18 -30.96
N THR A 225 -42.66 -49.46 -31.99
CA THR A 225 -41.88 -48.37 -32.59
C THR A 225 -42.46 -47.03 -32.15
N CYS A 226 -41.61 -46.07 -31.83
CA CYS A 226 -42.07 -44.73 -31.51
C CYS A 226 -42.50 -44.00 -32.79
N ARG A 227 -43.60 -43.24 -32.73
CA ARG A 227 -44.14 -42.53 -33.91
C ARG A 227 -43.38 -41.23 -34.23
N THR A 228 -42.69 -40.70 -33.25
CA THR A 228 -42.04 -39.38 -33.29
C THR A 228 -40.52 -39.47 -33.40
N CYS A 229 -39.96 -40.65 -33.16
CA CYS A 229 -38.58 -40.99 -33.49
C CYS A 229 -38.54 -42.46 -33.89
N ASP A 230 -37.67 -42.84 -34.82
CA ASP A 230 -37.54 -44.23 -35.30
C ASP A 230 -36.88 -45.18 -34.27
N TYR A 231 -37.12 -44.94 -32.98
CA TYR A 231 -36.66 -45.78 -31.89
C TYR A 231 -37.58 -46.99 -31.73
N GLU A 232 -36.99 -48.18 -31.74
CA GLU A 232 -37.69 -49.46 -31.58
C GLU A 232 -37.40 -50.05 -30.20
N GLU A 233 -38.46 -50.46 -29.49
CA GLU A 233 -38.35 -51.19 -28.24
C GLU A 233 -38.87 -52.62 -28.45
N VAL A 234 -37.99 -53.59 -28.25
CA VAL A 234 -38.28 -55.03 -28.33
C VAL A 234 -38.44 -55.57 -26.92
N PHE A 235 -39.56 -56.22 -26.61
CA PHE A 235 -39.86 -56.76 -25.29
C PHE A 235 -40.58 -58.09 -25.38
N GLU A 236 -40.44 -58.92 -24.36
CA GLU A 236 -41.12 -60.22 -24.26
C GLU A 236 -42.41 -60.05 -23.44
N LYS A 237 -43.51 -60.62 -23.92
CA LYS A 237 -44.75 -60.72 -23.13
C LYS A 237 -44.85 -62.12 -22.53
N LEU A 238 -44.79 -62.20 -21.19
CA LEU A 238 -45.08 -63.39 -20.40
C LEU A 238 -46.58 -63.70 -20.34
#